data_AF-A0A072P3U4-F1
#
_entry.id   AF-A0A072P3U4-F1
#
_cell.length_a   1.000
_cell.length_b   1.000
_cell.length_c   1.000
_cell.angle_alpha   90.00
_cell.angle_beta   90.00
_cell.angle_gamma   90.00
#
_symmetry.space_group_name_H-M   'P 1'
#
loop_
_entity.id
_entity.type
_entity.pdbx_description
1 polymer ?
#
loop_
_entity_poly.entity_id
_entity_poly.type
_entity_poly.pdbx_seq_one_letter_code
_entity_poly.pdbx_strand_id
1 'polypeptide(L)'
;MLQPRLVGANAALETSLTALASSLNALSFCSRHTPLQPRLAATSFIRHASHAAQGRANGPGDSAGRRLGAKKTASEYVVPGNIIFKQRGTLWHPGDNVSIGKDHTIYATEHGYVCYYRDPRRHPKRRYIGVALEREGPGSQLPAPINAPTRRRLNMYASPIPKPVESDSSFLESHMSTNSKSTAITPVPAPFMRQGTNREANASIGQAAERKGIKVVPFDRKDRWSAWRKRNTRIELAEISKVAKNTKKSKGKKSNKGVKMGGKKR
;
A
#
# COMPACT_ATOMS: atom_id res chain seq x y z
N MET A 1 21.21 -37.82 -17.44
CA MET A 1 20.75 -37.25 -18.72
C MET A 1 21.97 -36.99 -19.58
N LEU A 2 22.12 -37.69 -20.72
CA LEU A 2 23.23 -37.49 -21.65
C LEU A 2 23.07 -36.13 -22.36
N GLN A 3 24.10 -35.28 -22.28
CA GLN A 3 24.09 -33.96 -22.93
C GLN A 3 24.32 -34.08 -24.44
N PRO A 4 23.72 -33.20 -25.27
CA PRO A 4 23.95 -33.19 -26.71
C PRO A 4 25.38 -32.75 -27.04
N ARG A 5 26.06 -33.52 -27.90
CA ARG A 5 27.36 -33.16 -28.46
C ARG A 5 27.13 -32.18 -29.61
N LEU A 6 27.64 -30.96 -29.51
CA LEU A 6 27.67 -30.02 -30.62
C LEU A 6 29.01 -30.15 -31.35
N VAL A 7 28.95 -30.54 -32.62
CA VAL A 7 30.09 -30.58 -33.53
C VAL A 7 30.10 -29.26 -34.30
N GLY A 8 31.00 -28.36 -33.94
CA GLY A 8 31.25 -27.16 -34.74
C GLY A 8 32.28 -27.47 -35.83
N ALA A 9 31.93 -27.29 -37.10
CA ALA A 9 32.91 -27.25 -38.17
C ALA A 9 33.72 -25.96 -38.03
N ASN A 10 35.05 -26.06 -37.99
CA ASN A 10 35.89 -24.89 -38.17
C ASN A 10 35.71 -24.43 -39.62
N ALA A 11 35.08 -23.27 -39.85
CA ALA A 11 35.32 -22.53 -41.07
C ALA A 11 36.80 -22.14 -41.02
N ALA A 12 37.62 -22.85 -41.80
CA ALA A 12 39.00 -22.46 -42.02
C ALA A 12 38.97 -21.01 -42.55
N LEU A 13 39.67 -20.12 -41.86
CA LEU A 13 39.94 -18.78 -42.33
C LEU A 13 40.65 -18.90 -43.68
N GLU A 14 39.89 -18.67 -44.74
CA GLU A 14 40.35 -18.24 -46.06
C GLU A 14 41.36 -17.11 -45.86
N THR A 15 42.65 -17.45 -45.82
CA THR A 15 43.75 -16.49 -45.92
C THR A 15 44.89 -17.14 -46.68
N SER A 16 45.02 -16.70 -47.94
CA SER A 16 46.26 -16.61 -48.71
C SER A 16 47.08 -17.89 -48.90
N LEU A 17 46.65 -18.77 -49.80
CA LEU A 17 47.56 -19.71 -50.48
C LEU A 17 47.26 -19.88 -51.98
N THR A 18 46.70 -18.86 -52.64
CA THR A 18 46.50 -18.79 -54.09
C THR A 18 47.53 -17.90 -54.80
N ALA A 19 48.77 -17.82 -54.29
CA ALA A 19 49.86 -17.04 -54.89
C ALA A 19 51.20 -17.78 -55.03
N LEU A 20 51.22 -19.11 -54.91
CA LEU A 20 52.45 -19.93 -55.11
C LEU A 20 52.16 -21.25 -55.84
N ALA A 21 51.21 -21.24 -56.79
CA ALA A 21 50.90 -22.40 -57.64
C ALA A 21 51.01 -22.07 -59.14
N SER A 22 51.84 -21.09 -59.50
CA SER A 22 52.08 -20.68 -60.88
C SER A 22 53.57 -20.52 -61.18
N SER A 23 54.40 -21.53 -60.90
CA SER A 23 55.76 -21.61 -61.46
C SER A 23 56.45 -22.98 -61.33
N LEU A 24 55.74 -24.10 -61.31
CA LEU A 24 56.37 -25.43 -61.34
C LEU A 24 55.57 -26.40 -62.22
N ASN A 25 55.46 -26.06 -63.51
CA ASN A 25 55.12 -27.00 -64.57
C ASN A 25 56.18 -26.92 -65.67
N ALA A 26 57.41 -27.28 -65.33
CA ALA A 26 58.46 -27.58 -66.29
C ALA A 26 59.48 -28.48 -65.61
N LEU A 27 59.28 -29.79 -65.76
CA LEU A 27 60.20 -30.94 -65.64
C LEU A 27 59.41 -32.14 -65.11
N SER A 28 58.57 -32.67 -65.99
CA SER A 28 58.23 -34.09 -65.98
C SER A 28 59.44 -34.84 -66.52
N PHE A 29 60.19 -35.49 -65.63
CA PHE A 29 60.83 -36.79 -65.89
C PHE A 29 61.39 -37.35 -64.58
N CYS A 30 61.16 -38.65 -64.35
CA CYS A 30 61.65 -39.46 -63.23
C CYS A 30 61.04 -39.20 -61.84
N SER A 31 60.02 -39.99 -61.49
CA SER A 31 60.12 -41.03 -60.46
C SER A 31 58.74 -41.35 -59.89
N ARG A 32 58.48 -42.65 -59.72
CA ARG A 32 57.30 -43.17 -59.05
C ARG A 32 57.42 -42.86 -57.56
N HIS A 33 56.96 -41.69 -57.14
CA HIS A 33 56.74 -41.40 -55.74
C HIS A 33 55.26 -41.10 -55.53
N THR A 34 54.59 -42.04 -54.85
CA THR A 34 53.26 -41.86 -54.29
C THR A 34 53.29 -40.64 -53.37
N PRO A 35 52.47 -39.61 -53.59
CA PRO A 35 52.41 -38.49 -52.65
C PRO A 35 51.76 -39.01 -51.37
N LEU A 36 52.54 -39.14 -50.30
CA LEU A 36 51.99 -39.31 -48.96
C LEU A 36 51.25 -38.02 -48.61
N GLN A 37 49.94 -37.99 -48.88
CA GLN A 37 49.08 -36.93 -48.37
C GLN A 37 49.15 -37.00 -46.84
N PRO A 38 49.62 -35.94 -46.13
CA PRO A 38 49.43 -35.90 -44.69
C PRO A 38 47.92 -35.82 -44.49
N ARG A 39 47.30 -36.94 -44.10
CA ARG A 39 45.94 -36.92 -43.56
C ARG A 39 46.01 -35.99 -42.36
N LEU A 40 45.56 -34.76 -42.52
CA LEU A 40 45.24 -33.88 -41.41
C LEU A 40 44.27 -34.67 -40.55
N ALA A 41 44.79 -35.32 -39.50
CA ALA A 41 43.96 -35.92 -38.50
C ALA A 41 43.17 -34.75 -37.94
N ALA A 42 41.92 -34.61 -38.37
CA ALA A 42 41.01 -33.64 -37.83
C ALA A 42 40.85 -34.03 -36.37
N THR A 43 41.68 -33.46 -35.50
CA THR A 43 41.57 -33.61 -34.06
C THR A 43 40.27 -32.91 -33.70
N SER A 44 39.18 -33.68 -33.72
CA SER A 44 37.89 -33.22 -33.24
C SER A 44 38.01 -33.05 -31.73
N PHE A 45 38.42 -31.87 -31.29
CA PHE A 45 38.32 -31.51 -29.88
C PHE A 45 36.84 -31.47 -29.52
N ILE A 46 36.37 -32.50 -28.80
CA ILE A 46 35.05 -32.51 -28.18
C ILE A 46 35.09 -31.46 -27.06
N ARG A 47 34.53 -30.27 -27.31
CA ARG A 47 34.32 -29.26 -26.28
C ARG A 47 33.03 -29.61 -25.52
N HIS A 48 33.16 -30.13 -24.30
CA HIS A 48 32.01 -30.22 -23.40
C HIS A 48 31.59 -28.80 -23.00
N ALA A 49 30.29 -28.51 -22.98
CA ALA A 49 29.78 -27.20 -22.56
C ALA A 49 30.23 -26.91 -21.12
N SER A 50 31.14 -25.95 -20.94
CA SER A 50 31.78 -25.62 -19.65
C SER A 50 30.84 -25.01 -18.61
N HIS A 51 29.62 -24.65 -19.01
CA HIS A 51 28.66 -23.96 -18.14
C HIS A 51 28.20 -24.81 -16.94
N ALA A 52 28.23 -26.14 -17.06
CA ALA A 52 27.93 -27.05 -15.95
C ALA A 52 29.15 -27.35 -15.05
N ALA A 53 30.38 -27.15 -15.55
CA ALA A 53 31.62 -27.29 -14.77
C ALA A 53 31.96 -26.02 -13.97
N GLN A 54 31.39 -24.87 -14.36
CA GLN A 54 31.39 -23.64 -13.57
C GLN A 54 30.43 -23.76 -12.38
N GLY A 55 30.81 -24.57 -11.39
CA GLY A 55 30.23 -24.49 -10.05
C GLY A 55 30.20 -23.03 -9.57
N ARG A 56 29.11 -22.65 -8.90
CA ARG A 56 28.77 -21.29 -8.38
C ARG A 56 28.25 -20.25 -9.38
N ALA A 57 28.49 -20.35 -10.69
CA ALA A 57 27.98 -19.35 -11.65
C ALA A 57 26.45 -19.33 -11.76
N ASN A 58 25.79 -20.48 -11.56
CA ASN A 58 24.33 -20.65 -11.57
C ASN A 58 23.77 -21.10 -10.21
N GLY A 59 24.50 -20.89 -9.12
CA GLY A 59 24.04 -21.25 -7.78
C GLY A 59 22.90 -20.34 -7.32
N PRO A 60 22.00 -20.81 -6.42
CA PRO A 60 21.02 -19.92 -5.79
C PRO A 60 21.76 -18.80 -5.05
N GLY A 61 21.37 -17.55 -5.33
CA GLY A 61 21.94 -16.39 -4.66
C GLY A 61 21.58 -16.41 -3.18
N ASP A 62 22.58 -16.39 -2.30
CA ASP A 62 22.35 -16.24 -0.87
C ASP A 62 22.08 -14.77 -0.55
N SER A 63 20.90 -14.49 0.01
CA SER A 63 20.51 -13.13 0.39
C SER A 63 20.61 -13.00 1.91
N ALA A 64 21.18 -11.89 2.38
CA ALA A 64 21.32 -11.66 3.81
C ALA A 64 20.01 -11.87 4.59
N GLY A 65 20.12 -12.53 5.74
CA GLY A 65 18.99 -12.81 6.63
C GLY A 65 18.23 -11.54 7.01
N ARG A 66 16.89 -11.59 6.91
CA ARG A 66 16.02 -10.40 7.11
C ARG A 66 15.68 -10.11 8.57
N ARG A 67 16.29 -10.84 9.52
CA ARG A 67 16.12 -10.67 10.97
C ARG A 67 14.65 -10.66 11.40
N LEU A 68 13.84 -11.53 10.81
CA LEU A 68 12.43 -11.73 11.17
C LEU A 68 12.31 -12.45 12.53
N GLY A 69 11.09 -12.58 13.05
CA GLY A 69 10.77 -13.25 14.31
C GLY A 69 10.37 -12.31 15.44
N ALA A 70 10.28 -12.88 16.64
CA ALA A 70 9.94 -12.18 17.87
C ALA A 70 11.03 -11.15 18.22
N LYS A 71 10.59 -9.98 18.65
CA LYS A 71 11.43 -8.91 19.20
C LYS A 71 11.15 -8.68 20.68
N LYS A 72 9.94 -9.04 21.12
CA LYS A 72 9.52 -9.02 22.51
C LYS A 72 8.94 -10.38 22.90
N THR A 73 9.40 -10.91 24.03
CA THR A 73 8.95 -12.20 24.56
C THR A 73 7.67 -12.05 25.39
N ALA A 74 7.07 -13.16 25.80
CA ALA A 74 5.91 -13.10 26.70
C ALA A 74 6.27 -12.41 28.02
N SER A 75 5.32 -11.67 28.58
CA SER A 75 5.44 -10.90 29.84
C SER A 75 6.52 -9.82 29.85
N GLU A 76 7.05 -9.43 28.68
CA GLU A 76 8.00 -8.33 28.57
C GLU A 76 7.27 -6.98 28.52
N TYR A 77 7.81 -5.98 29.23
CA TYR A 77 7.24 -4.64 29.23
C TYR A 77 7.47 -3.92 27.89
N VAL A 78 6.43 -3.27 27.38
CA VAL A 78 6.45 -2.54 26.12
C VAL A 78 5.77 -1.17 26.24
N VAL A 79 6.23 -0.26 25.39
CA VAL A 79 5.73 1.11 25.22
C VAL A 79 5.09 1.21 23.84
N PRO A 80 4.10 2.12 23.62
CA PRO A 80 3.52 2.34 22.31
C PRO A 80 4.59 2.57 21.22
N GLY A 81 4.42 1.90 20.08
CA GLY A 81 5.38 1.93 18.97
C GLY A 81 6.44 0.83 19.00
N ASN A 82 6.65 0.15 20.13
CA ASN A 82 7.59 -0.97 20.18
C ASN A 82 7.15 -2.11 19.26
N ILE A 83 8.10 -2.60 18.46
CA ILE A 83 7.88 -3.79 17.61
C ILE A 83 7.92 -5.04 18.48
N ILE A 84 6.88 -5.87 18.37
CA ILE A 84 6.76 -7.13 19.11
C ILE A 84 7.18 -8.31 18.22
N PHE A 85 6.76 -8.33 16.96
CA PHE A 85 7.04 -9.43 16.04
C PHE A 85 7.16 -8.96 14.59
N LYS A 86 8.25 -9.33 13.90
CA LYS A 86 8.43 -9.08 12.46
C LYS A 86 8.20 -10.38 11.68
N GLN A 87 7.33 -10.36 10.68
CA GLN A 87 6.92 -11.57 9.98
C GLN A 87 6.74 -11.34 8.48
N ARG A 88 6.65 -12.44 7.72
CA ARG A 88 6.15 -12.45 6.35
C ARG A 88 4.77 -13.09 6.36
N GLY A 89 3.78 -12.35 5.89
CA GLY A 89 2.37 -12.69 6.13
C GLY A 89 2.01 -12.63 7.62
N THR A 90 0.81 -13.11 7.96
CA THR A 90 0.28 -13.07 9.33
C THR A 90 0.35 -14.45 9.98
N LEU A 91 1.52 -14.81 10.53
CA LEU A 91 1.69 -16.02 11.36
C LEU A 91 1.05 -15.84 12.73
N TRP A 92 1.17 -14.62 13.24
CA TRP A 92 0.47 -14.08 14.39
C TRP A 92 -0.44 -12.95 13.94
N HIS A 93 -1.59 -12.82 14.59
CA HIS A 93 -2.58 -11.78 14.35
C HIS A 93 -2.57 -10.75 15.48
N PRO A 94 -2.95 -9.50 15.20
CA PRO A 94 -3.09 -8.48 16.24
C PRO A 94 -4.25 -8.83 17.18
N GLY A 95 -3.94 -8.90 18.47
CA GLY A 95 -4.87 -9.07 19.58
C GLY A 95 -5.21 -7.72 20.22
N ASP A 96 -5.37 -7.73 21.53
CA ASP A 96 -5.72 -6.54 22.31
C ASP A 96 -4.53 -5.57 22.45
N ASN A 97 -4.78 -4.26 22.37
CA ASN A 97 -3.78 -3.19 22.54
C ASN A 97 -2.55 -3.28 21.61
N VAL A 98 -2.77 -3.85 20.43
CA VAL A 98 -1.74 -4.12 19.44
C VAL A 98 -2.29 -3.80 18.04
N SER A 99 -1.42 -3.29 17.18
CA SER A 99 -1.75 -3.00 15.78
C SER A 99 -0.77 -3.66 14.82
N ILE A 100 -1.14 -3.70 13.54
CA ILE A 100 -0.38 -4.34 12.47
C ILE A 100 0.03 -3.32 11.41
N GLY A 101 1.31 -3.33 11.03
CA GLY A 101 1.87 -2.48 9.99
C GLY A 101 1.64 -3.03 8.58
N LYS A 102 2.03 -2.25 7.56
CA LYS A 102 1.92 -2.63 6.13
C LYS A 102 2.63 -3.94 5.80
N ASP A 103 3.77 -4.19 6.44
CA ASP A 103 4.57 -5.40 6.24
C ASP A 103 4.17 -6.54 7.20
N HIS A 104 3.00 -6.45 7.83
CA HIS A 104 2.49 -7.36 8.84
C HIS A 104 3.30 -7.39 10.15
N THR A 105 4.20 -6.41 10.35
CA THR A 105 4.88 -6.23 11.64
C THR A 105 3.87 -5.86 12.72
N ILE A 106 3.95 -6.54 13.86
CA ILE A 106 3.07 -6.33 15.01
C ILE A 106 3.77 -5.40 15.99
N TYR A 107 3.07 -4.35 16.42
CA TYR A 107 3.60 -3.34 17.34
C TYR A 107 2.57 -2.97 18.43
N ALA A 108 3.08 -2.55 19.59
CA ALA A 108 2.26 -2.15 20.74
C ALA A 108 1.60 -0.79 20.52
N THR A 109 0.32 -0.66 20.90
CA THR A 109 -0.36 0.65 20.92
C THR A 109 -0.48 1.25 22.32
N GLU A 110 -0.39 0.43 23.35
CA GLU A 110 -0.44 0.86 24.74
C GLU A 110 0.77 0.36 25.53
N HIS A 111 0.99 0.96 26.69
CA HIS A 111 1.98 0.50 27.66
C HIS A 111 1.46 -0.74 28.39
N GLY A 112 2.29 -1.78 28.51
CA GLY A 112 1.88 -3.01 29.18
C GLY A 112 2.85 -4.15 28.96
N TYR A 113 2.35 -5.38 29.03
CA TYR A 113 3.14 -6.61 28.95
C TYR A 113 2.66 -7.47 27.80
N VAL A 114 3.59 -8.01 27.00
CA VAL A 114 3.24 -8.79 25.81
C VAL A 114 2.66 -10.16 26.18
N CYS A 115 1.53 -10.53 25.60
CA CYS A 115 0.89 -11.83 25.81
C CYS A 115 0.62 -12.52 24.47
N TYR A 116 1.06 -13.77 24.36
CA TYR A 116 0.79 -14.64 23.21
C TYR A 116 -0.36 -15.58 23.58
N TYR A 117 -1.46 -15.55 22.82
CA TYR A 117 -2.65 -16.34 23.15
C TYR A 117 -3.37 -16.87 21.91
N ARG A 118 -4.32 -17.78 22.14
CA ARG A 118 -5.28 -18.24 21.14
C ARG A 118 -6.67 -17.85 21.60
N ASP A 119 -7.46 -17.33 20.68
CA ASP A 119 -8.86 -17.01 20.93
C ASP A 119 -9.73 -17.81 19.95
N PRO A 120 -10.17 -19.02 20.35
CA PRO A 120 -10.98 -19.87 19.50
C PRO A 120 -12.36 -19.25 19.22
N ARG A 121 -12.82 -18.35 20.09
CA ARG A 121 -14.11 -17.68 19.98
C ARG A 121 -14.08 -16.63 18.86
N ARG A 122 -12.98 -15.89 18.75
CA ARG A 122 -12.76 -14.97 17.64
C ARG A 122 -12.41 -15.69 16.34
N HIS A 123 -11.49 -16.66 16.39
CA HIS A 123 -11.19 -17.53 15.26
C HIS A 123 -10.48 -18.82 15.69
N PRO A 124 -11.01 -20.02 15.36
CA PRO A 124 -10.56 -21.29 15.93
C PRO A 124 -9.08 -21.63 15.67
N LYS A 125 -8.56 -21.28 14.49
CA LYS A 125 -7.20 -21.66 14.06
C LYS A 125 -6.13 -20.58 14.23
N ARG A 126 -6.51 -19.34 14.61
CA ARG A 126 -5.56 -18.21 14.62
C ARG A 126 -4.90 -18.05 15.98
N ARG A 127 -3.69 -17.51 15.94
CA ARG A 127 -2.91 -17.14 17.13
C ARG A 127 -2.75 -15.64 17.17
N TYR A 128 -2.81 -15.07 18.36
CA TYR A 128 -2.83 -13.62 18.59
C TYR A 128 -1.68 -13.19 19.49
N ILE A 129 -1.26 -11.95 19.29
CA ILE A 129 -0.36 -11.23 20.17
C ILE A 129 -1.10 -10.00 20.67
N GLY A 130 -1.23 -9.87 21.97
CA GLY A 130 -1.80 -8.70 22.63
C GLY A 130 -0.84 -8.11 23.64
N VAL A 131 -1.21 -6.96 24.19
CA VAL A 131 -0.53 -6.30 25.31
C VAL A 131 -1.52 -6.19 26.47
N ALA A 132 -1.21 -6.88 27.56
CA ALA A 132 -1.94 -6.80 28.82
C ALA A 132 -1.54 -5.53 29.59
N LEU A 133 -2.53 -4.86 30.20
CA LEU A 133 -2.29 -3.58 30.88
C LEU A 133 -1.58 -3.75 32.24
N GLU A 134 -1.74 -4.91 32.85
CA GLU A 134 -1.19 -5.28 34.15
C GLU A 134 -0.22 -6.46 33.97
N ARG A 135 0.81 -6.55 34.82
CA ARG A 135 1.76 -7.68 34.78
C ARG A 135 1.14 -8.97 35.32
N GLU A 136 0.36 -8.84 36.38
CA GLU A 136 -0.19 -9.94 37.17
C GLU A 136 -1.69 -9.73 37.42
N GLY A 137 -2.35 -10.75 37.92
CA GLY A 137 -3.79 -10.72 38.19
C GLY A 137 -4.66 -10.94 36.94
N PRO A 138 -5.97 -10.70 37.05
CA PRO A 138 -6.93 -10.99 35.98
C PRO A 138 -6.76 -10.09 34.75
N GLY A 139 -5.97 -9.01 34.85
CA GLY A 139 -5.64 -8.10 33.74
C GLY A 139 -4.44 -8.51 32.91
N SER A 140 -3.67 -9.48 33.41
CA SER A 140 -2.52 -10.06 32.73
C SER A 140 -2.93 -11.07 31.65
N GLN A 141 -4.03 -11.79 31.89
CA GLN A 141 -4.44 -12.89 31.03
C GLN A 141 -5.33 -12.43 29.88
N LEU A 142 -4.90 -12.75 28.66
CA LEU A 142 -5.68 -12.60 27.42
C LEU A 142 -6.00 -13.99 26.85
N PRO A 143 -7.18 -14.20 26.23
CA PRO A 143 -8.23 -13.22 25.93
C PRO A 143 -9.14 -12.90 27.12
N ALA A 144 -9.76 -11.72 27.12
CA ALA A 144 -10.73 -11.35 28.14
C ALA A 144 -12.01 -12.22 28.07
N PRO A 145 -12.67 -12.52 29.22
CA PRO A 145 -13.93 -13.26 29.23
C PRO A 145 -15.07 -12.45 28.61
N ILE A 146 -16.08 -13.14 28.08
CA ILE A 146 -17.10 -12.57 27.17
C ILE A 146 -17.87 -11.36 27.72
N ASN A 147 -18.17 -11.37 29.01
CA ASN A 147 -19.01 -10.37 29.65
C ASN A 147 -18.23 -9.47 30.62
N ALA A 148 -16.89 -9.53 30.59
CA ALA A 148 -16.10 -8.61 31.39
C ALA A 148 -16.05 -7.23 30.74
N PRO A 149 -16.04 -6.15 31.54
CA PRO A 149 -15.79 -4.81 31.01
C PRO A 149 -14.41 -4.75 30.36
N THR A 150 -14.32 -4.03 29.23
CA THR A 150 -13.03 -3.80 28.55
C THR A 150 -12.14 -2.91 29.41
N ARG A 151 -10.95 -3.37 29.74
CA ARG A 151 -9.94 -2.58 30.46
C ARG A 151 -9.27 -1.61 29.50
N ARG A 152 -9.18 -0.33 29.87
CA ARG A 152 -8.59 0.74 29.05
C ARG A 152 -7.84 1.72 29.95
N ARG A 153 -6.80 2.36 29.41
CA ARG A 153 -6.09 3.45 30.10
C ARG A 153 -6.59 4.80 29.61
N LEU A 154 -6.71 5.76 30.52
CA LEU A 154 -7.06 7.13 30.17
C LEU A 154 -5.91 7.84 29.43
N ASN A 155 -4.65 7.49 29.74
CA ASN A 155 -3.42 8.09 29.19
C ASN A 155 -3.39 9.63 29.24
N MET A 156 -4.02 10.21 30.26
CA MET A 156 -4.04 11.64 30.52
C MET A 156 -3.58 11.89 31.95
N TYR A 157 -2.89 13.02 32.17
CA TYR A 157 -2.54 13.51 33.49
C TYR A 157 -3.33 14.79 33.78
N ALA A 158 -3.73 14.99 35.03
CA ALA A 158 -4.38 16.23 35.44
C ALA A 158 -3.34 17.36 35.41
N SER A 159 -3.62 18.41 34.66
CA SER A 159 -2.83 19.64 34.67
C SER A 159 -3.72 20.77 35.18
N PRO A 160 -3.26 21.59 36.15
CA PRO A 160 -4.03 22.75 36.57
C PRO A 160 -4.22 23.67 35.36
N ILE A 161 -5.44 24.17 35.18
CA ILE A 161 -5.73 25.16 34.14
C ILE A 161 -4.89 26.41 34.47
N PRO A 162 -4.09 26.94 33.53
CA PRO A 162 -3.35 28.17 33.77
C PRO A 162 -4.35 29.26 34.14
N LYS A 163 -4.15 29.92 35.29
CA LYS A 163 -4.95 31.08 35.66
C LYS A 163 -4.85 32.11 34.53
N PRO A 164 -5.96 32.77 34.16
CA PRO A 164 -5.86 33.89 33.24
C PRO A 164 -4.83 34.86 33.82
N VAL A 165 -3.79 35.14 33.05
CA VAL A 165 -2.85 36.21 33.37
C VAL A 165 -3.72 37.45 33.50
N GLU A 166 -3.75 38.05 34.69
CA GLU A 166 -4.37 39.35 34.88
C GLU A 166 -3.73 40.25 33.83
N SER A 167 -4.50 40.61 32.81
CA SER A 167 -4.04 41.55 31.80
C SER A 167 -3.63 42.78 32.57
N ASP A 168 -2.33 43.11 32.57
CA ASP A 168 -1.85 44.36 33.12
C ASP A 168 -2.81 45.44 32.61
N SER A 169 -3.59 46.01 33.53
CA SER A 169 -4.62 47.00 33.22
C SER A 169 -4.01 48.17 32.42
N SER A 170 -2.69 48.33 32.46
CA SER A 170 -1.87 49.24 31.67
C SER A 170 -1.93 49.02 30.14
N PHE A 171 -2.09 47.78 29.64
CA PHE A 171 -2.17 47.53 28.19
C PHE A 171 -3.49 48.04 27.61
N LEU A 172 -4.60 47.87 28.34
CA LEU A 172 -5.90 48.39 27.91
C LEU A 172 -6.01 49.91 28.12
N GLU A 173 -5.44 50.44 29.21
CA GLU A 173 -5.39 51.89 29.52
C GLU A 173 -4.56 52.69 28.48
N SER A 174 -3.44 52.13 28.02
CA SER A 174 -2.56 52.78 27.02
C SER A 174 -3.17 52.83 25.61
N HIS A 175 -4.13 51.94 25.31
CA HIS A 175 -4.87 51.94 24.05
C HIS A 175 -6.20 52.71 24.09
N MET A 176 -6.71 53.05 25.27
CA MET A 176 -7.90 53.90 25.43
C MET A 176 -7.58 55.39 25.61
N SER A 177 -6.34 55.73 25.97
CA SER A 177 -5.89 57.11 26.19
C SER A 177 -5.38 57.83 24.94
N THR A 178 -5.32 57.15 23.79
CA THR A 178 -5.04 57.78 22.49
C THR A 178 -6.25 57.64 21.57
N ASN A 179 -6.74 58.79 21.11
CA ASN A 179 -7.79 58.99 20.09
C ASN A 179 -9.25 59.07 20.57
N SER A 180 -9.66 60.30 20.89
CA SER A 180 -11.00 60.82 20.70
C SER A 180 -11.42 60.77 19.23
N LYS A 181 -11.76 59.58 18.73
CA LYS A 181 -12.59 59.42 17.52
C LYS A 181 -13.35 58.11 17.60
N SER A 182 -14.58 58.22 18.13
CA SER A 182 -15.57 57.15 18.13
C SER A 182 -15.86 56.71 16.70
N THR A 183 -15.17 55.68 16.24
CA THR A 183 -15.54 54.98 15.00
C THR A 183 -16.53 53.92 15.43
N ALA A 184 -17.80 54.10 15.04
CA ALA A 184 -18.89 53.21 15.39
C ALA A 184 -18.52 51.76 15.05
N ILE A 185 -18.38 50.92 16.09
CA ILE A 185 -18.20 49.49 15.93
C ILE A 185 -19.51 48.97 15.32
N THR A 186 -19.44 48.59 14.05
CA THR A 186 -20.55 47.91 13.38
C THR A 186 -20.74 46.58 14.10
N PRO A 187 -21.92 46.27 14.65
CA PRO A 187 -22.13 45.00 15.32
C PRO A 187 -21.87 43.88 14.33
N VAL A 188 -20.97 42.96 14.69
CA VAL A 188 -20.73 41.74 13.91
C VAL A 188 -22.09 41.05 13.77
N PRO A 189 -22.61 40.84 12.54
CA PRO A 189 -23.89 40.17 12.38
C PRO A 189 -23.79 38.78 12.99
N ALA A 190 -24.81 38.39 13.78
CA ALA A 190 -24.89 37.08 14.39
C ALA A 190 -24.54 35.99 13.35
N PRO A 191 -23.78 34.95 13.73
CA PRO A 191 -23.37 33.91 12.80
C PRO A 191 -24.60 33.37 12.09
N PHE A 192 -24.64 33.59 10.76
CA PHE A 192 -25.73 33.15 9.90
C PHE A 192 -25.88 31.64 10.07
N MET A 193 -26.89 31.19 10.82
CA MET A 193 -27.26 29.78 10.90
C MET A 193 -27.62 29.35 9.47
N ARG A 194 -26.70 28.66 8.79
CA ARG A 194 -27.01 27.99 7.54
C ARG A 194 -28.08 26.95 7.82
N GLN A 195 -29.31 27.26 7.46
CA GLN A 195 -30.39 26.27 7.30
C GLN A 195 -29.85 25.13 6.43
N GLY A 196 -29.69 23.94 7.01
CA GLY A 196 -29.03 22.80 6.34
C GLY A 196 -28.03 22.00 7.19
N THR A 197 -28.02 22.12 8.51
CA THR A 197 -27.29 21.16 9.36
C THR A 197 -28.03 19.81 9.36
N ASN A 198 -27.43 18.83 8.68
CA ASN A 198 -27.98 17.53 8.27
C ASN A 198 -28.33 16.53 9.40
N ARG A 199 -29.03 16.94 10.47
CA ARG A 199 -29.53 16.02 11.51
C ARG A 199 -31.04 15.87 11.50
N GLU A 200 -31.80 16.93 11.23
CA GLU A 200 -33.27 16.87 11.14
C GLU A 200 -33.76 16.18 9.85
N ALA A 201 -32.95 16.22 8.78
CA ALA A 201 -33.29 15.65 7.48
C ALA A 201 -33.56 14.12 7.55
N ASN A 202 -32.77 13.37 8.31
CA ASN A 202 -32.93 11.90 8.35
C ASN A 202 -34.22 11.47 9.06
N ALA A 203 -34.61 12.15 10.13
CA ALA A 203 -35.86 11.88 10.84
C ALA A 203 -37.08 12.23 9.98
N SER A 204 -37.03 13.38 9.29
CA SER A 204 -38.08 13.80 8.35
C SER A 204 -38.20 12.85 7.14
N ILE A 205 -37.08 12.35 6.62
CA ILE A 205 -37.06 11.33 5.54
C ILE A 205 -37.75 10.04 5.99
N GLY A 206 -37.49 9.58 7.23
CA GLY A 206 -38.16 8.41 7.80
C GLY A 206 -39.67 8.60 7.92
N GLN A 207 -40.11 9.71 8.53
CA GLN A 207 -41.52 10.04 8.66
C GLN A 207 -42.23 10.25 7.31
N ALA A 208 -41.53 10.78 6.29
CA ALA A 208 -42.07 10.92 4.94
C ALA A 208 -42.30 9.56 4.25
N ALA A 209 -41.44 8.56 4.52
CA ALA A 209 -41.63 7.19 4.04
C ALA A 209 -42.82 6.50 4.75
N GLU A 210 -42.97 6.73 6.06
CA GLU A 210 -44.09 6.23 6.86
C GLU A 210 -45.43 6.86 6.44
N ARG A 211 -45.49 8.20 6.26
CA ARG A 211 -46.68 8.90 5.71
C ARG A 211 -47.09 8.38 4.33
N LYS A 212 -46.12 8.01 3.50
CA LYS A 212 -46.36 7.43 2.17
C LYS A 212 -46.65 5.93 2.21
N GLY A 213 -46.66 5.31 3.39
CA GLY A 213 -46.92 3.87 3.56
C GLY A 213 -45.90 2.96 2.88
N ILE A 214 -44.68 3.44 2.62
CA ILE A 214 -43.67 2.69 1.87
C ILE A 214 -43.09 1.59 2.77
N LYS A 215 -43.50 0.34 2.52
CA LYS A 215 -42.95 -0.83 3.21
C LYS A 215 -41.69 -1.33 2.48
N VAL A 216 -40.59 -1.45 3.21
CA VAL A 216 -39.35 -2.06 2.68
C VAL A 216 -39.55 -3.57 2.59
N VAL A 217 -39.52 -4.12 1.38
CA VAL A 217 -39.62 -5.57 1.16
C VAL A 217 -38.37 -6.24 1.76
N PRO A 218 -38.52 -7.32 2.54
CA PRO A 218 -37.39 -8.06 3.08
C PRO A 218 -36.50 -8.59 1.96
N PHE A 219 -35.19 -8.63 2.22
CA PHE A 219 -34.23 -9.13 1.24
C PHE A 219 -34.33 -10.65 1.12
N ASP A 220 -34.80 -11.15 -0.03
CA ASP A 220 -34.77 -12.57 -0.35
C ASP A 220 -33.45 -12.95 -1.02
N ARG A 221 -32.71 -13.86 -0.40
CA ARG A 221 -31.39 -14.32 -0.88
C ARG A 221 -31.51 -15.28 -2.08
N LYS A 222 -32.67 -15.89 -2.30
CA LYS A 222 -32.91 -16.83 -3.41
C LYS A 222 -33.24 -16.10 -4.72
N ASP A 223 -33.81 -14.90 -4.67
CA ASP A 223 -34.14 -14.07 -5.83
C ASP A 223 -32.95 -13.20 -6.29
N ARG A 224 -31.86 -13.87 -6.70
CA ARG A 224 -30.68 -13.18 -7.27
C ARG A 224 -31.00 -12.45 -8.58
N TRP A 225 -32.02 -12.88 -9.31
CA TRP A 225 -32.39 -12.31 -10.61
C TRP A 225 -33.04 -10.92 -10.48
N SER A 226 -33.94 -10.71 -9.51
CA SER A 226 -34.48 -9.38 -9.26
C SER A 226 -33.44 -8.42 -8.69
N ALA A 227 -32.54 -8.91 -7.83
CA ALA A 227 -31.42 -8.12 -7.32
C ALA A 227 -30.47 -7.67 -8.44
N TRP A 228 -30.18 -8.54 -9.41
CA TRP A 228 -29.40 -8.21 -10.60
C TRP A 228 -30.10 -7.16 -11.48
N ARG A 229 -31.41 -7.31 -11.76
CA ARG A 229 -32.19 -6.30 -12.50
C ARG A 229 -32.19 -4.94 -11.81
N LYS A 230 -32.47 -4.89 -10.50
CA LYS A 230 -32.44 -3.65 -9.70
C LYS A 230 -31.05 -2.99 -9.69
N ARG A 231 -29.98 -3.78 -9.80
CA ARG A 231 -28.61 -3.26 -9.90
C ARG A 231 -28.39 -2.62 -11.27
N ASN A 232 -28.78 -3.27 -12.35
CA ASN A 232 -28.61 -2.72 -13.71
C ASN A 232 -29.41 -1.42 -13.89
N THR A 233 -30.67 -1.37 -13.44
CA THR A 233 -31.46 -0.14 -13.49
C THR A 233 -30.82 1.00 -12.69
N ARG A 234 -30.22 0.70 -11.53
CA ARG A 234 -29.47 1.70 -10.74
C ARG A 234 -28.22 2.20 -11.49
N ILE A 235 -27.52 1.32 -12.21
CA ILE A 235 -26.36 1.68 -13.03
C ILE A 235 -26.80 2.61 -14.16
N GLU A 236 -27.84 2.25 -14.92
CA GLU A 236 -28.40 3.08 -16.00
C GLU A 236 -28.85 4.45 -15.50
N LEU A 237 -29.60 4.51 -14.39
CA LEU A 237 -30.02 5.79 -13.78
C LEU A 237 -28.84 6.65 -13.35
N ALA A 238 -27.76 6.04 -12.84
CA ALA A 238 -26.55 6.75 -12.48
C ALA A 238 -25.81 7.30 -13.72
N GLU A 239 -25.79 6.56 -14.83
CA GLU A 239 -25.24 7.00 -16.11
C GLU A 239 -26.04 8.17 -16.70
N ILE A 240 -27.37 8.04 -16.76
CA ILE A 240 -28.28 9.13 -17.18
C ILE A 240 -28.04 10.38 -16.33
N SER A 241 -27.93 10.21 -15.01
CA SER A 241 -27.65 11.32 -14.08
C SER A 241 -26.27 11.96 -14.32
N LYS A 242 -25.24 11.17 -14.63
CA LYS A 242 -23.90 11.68 -14.98
C LYS A 242 -23.94 12.49 -16.27
N VAL A 243 -24.62 11.99 -17.30
CA VAL A 243 -24.81 12.70 -18.57
C VAL A 243 -25.54 14.03 -18.32
N ALA A 244 -26.64 14.03 -17.56
CA ALA A 244 -27.39 15.23 -17.22
C ALA A 244 -26.58 16.26 -16.40
N LYS A 245 -25.69 15.82 -15.51
CA LYS A 245 -24.77 16.72 -14.78
C LYS A 245 -23.72 17.32 -15.70
N ASN A 246 -23.18 16.53 -16.63
CA ASN A 246 -22.18 17.00 -17.59
C ASN A 246 -22.76 18.03 -18.56
N THR A 247 -24.01 17.86 -19.03
CA THR A 247 -24.69 18.86 -19.87
C THR A 247 -24.93 20.17 -19.13
N LYS A 248 -25.37 20.15 -17.86
CA LYS A 248 -25.50 21.35 -17.01
C LYS A 248 -24.16 22.08 -16.82
N LYS A 249 -23.07 21.35 -16.59
CA LYS A 249 -21.71 21.93 -16.43
C LYS A 249 -21.22 22.62 -17.72
N SER A 250 -21.62 22.12 -18.90
CA SER A 250 -21.30 22.74 -20.18
C SER A 250 -22.09 24.05 -20.43
N LYS A 251 -23.37 24.12 -20.03
CA LYS A 251 -24.19 25.34 -20.15
C LYS A 251 -23.70 26.45 -19.23
N GLY A 252 -23.32 26.14 -17.99
CA GLY A 252 -22.77 27.12 -17.04
C GLY A 252 -21.42 27.70 -17.43
N LYS A 253 -20.63 27.02 -18.29
CA LYS A 253 -19.37 27.55 -18.82
C LYS A 253 -19.57 28.55 -19.97
N LYS A 254 -20.70 28.51 -20.69
CA LYS A 254 -20.98 29.43 -21.80
C LYS A 254 -21.54 30.79 -21.33
N SER A 255 -22.16 30.86 -20.15
CA SER A 255 -22.76 32.09 -19.63
C SER A 255 -21.77 33.02 -18.90
N ASN A 256 -20.49 32.65 -18.73
CA ASN A 256 -19.50 33.43 -17.98
C ASN A 256 -18.37 34.04 -18.82
N LYS A 257 -18.52 34.10 -20.15
CA LYS A 257 -17.69 34.98 -21.01
C LYS A 257 -18.39 36.33 -21.12
N GLY A 258 -18.18 37.20 -20.14
CA GLY A 258 -18.50 38.62 -20.27
C GLY A 258 -17.78 39.22 -21.48
N VAL A 259 -18.47 40.12 -22.19
CA VAL A 259 -17.92 40.90 -23.30
C VAL A 259 -16.66 41.62 -22.80
N LYS A 260 -15.51 41.32 -23.41
CA LYS A 260 -14.23 41.95 -23.08
C LYS A 260 -14.24 43.36 -23.68
N MET A 261 -14.73 44.34 -22.92
CA MET A 261 -14.65 45.76 -23.29
C MET A 261 -13.18 46.17 -23.30
N GLY A 262 -12.60 46.30 -24.50
CA GLY A 262 -11.25 46.78 -24.72
C GLY A 262 -11.19 48.29 -24.53
N GLY A 263 -10.77 48.75 -23.36
CA GLY A 263 -10.36 50.14 -23.15
C GLY A 263 -8.97 50.38 -23.73
N LYS A 264 -8.89 51.04 -24.89
CA LYS A 264 -7.65 51.67 -25.38
C LYS A 264 -7.38 52.88 -24.48
N LYS A 265 -6.28 52.82 -23.72
CA LYS A 265 -5.67 54.02 -23.12
C LYS A 265 -5.08 54.89 -24.23
N ARG A 266 -5.58 56.11 -24.38
CA ARG A 266 -4.79 57.33 -24.63
C ARG A 266 -5.45 58.46 -23.86
#